data_AF-A0A8C9NXU3-F1
#
_entry.id   AF-A0A8C9NXU3-F1
#
_cell.length_a   1.000
_cell.length_b   1.000
_cell.length_c   1.000
_cell.angle_alpha   90.00
_cell.angle_beta   90.00
_cell.angle_gamma   90.00
#
_symmetry.space_group_name_H-M   'P 1'
#
loop_
_entity.id
_entity.type
_entity.pdbx_description
1 polymer ?
#
loop_
_entity_poly.entity_id
_entity_poly.type
_entity_poly.pdbx_seq_one_letter_code
_entity_poly.pdbx_strand_id
1 'polypeptide(L)'
;APASIHQSTHLAVTEVECLLLHISPDPFRFLNLIHHAAQRPRKKYPETQTESQEIGWEAEPLVSPERQDHKMNHFRVYKDITLYKAKLRLLGEEDHRK
;
A
#
# COMPACT_ATOMS: atom_id res chain seq x y z
N ALA A 1 -28.98 -18.76 4.53
CA ALA A 1 -27.70 -18.65 3.81
C ALA A 1 -26.79 -17.44 4.18
N PRO A 2 -27.18 -16.39 4.94
CA PRO A 2 -26.27 -15.26 5.21
C PRO A 2 -25.25 -15.51 6.35
N ALA A 3 -25.54 -16.44 7.28
CA ALA A 3 -24.68 -16.69 8.45
C ALA A 3 -23.29 -17.25 8.10
N SER A 4 -23.16 -17.98 6.99
CA SER A 4 -21.89 -18.60 6.57
C SER A 4 -20.87 -17.57 6.06
N ILE A 5 -21.34 -16.52 5.38
CA ILE A 5 -20.49 -15.45 4.85
C ILE A 5 -19.93 -14.59 5.99
N HIS A 6 -20.76 -14.26 6.98
CA HIS A 6 -20.34 -13.49 8.16
C HIS A 6 -19.33 -14.23 9.06
N GLN A 7 -19.43 -15.55 9.18
CA GLN A 7 -18.44 -16.33 9.93
C GLN A 7 -17.10 -16.41 9.19
N SER A 8 -17.13 -16.50 7.85
CA SER A 8 -15.90 -16.53 7.04
C SER A 8 -15.17 -15.18 7.01
N THR A 9 -15.89 -14.05 7.05
CA THR A 9 -15.26 -12.72 7.12
C THR A 9 -14.65 -12.47 8.49
N HIS A 10 -15.35 -12.85 9.57
CA HIS A 10 -14.81 -12.75 10.93
C HIS A 10 -13.50 -13.52 11.07
N LEU A 11 -13.46 -14.81 10.68
CA LEU A 11 -12.25 -15.66 10.77
C LEU A 11 -11.05 -15.12 9.97
N ALA A 12 -11.28 -14.56 8.77
CA ALA A 12 -10.21 -14.02 7.94
C ALA A 12 -9.63 -12.71 8.51
N VAL A 13 -10.47 -11.86 9.10
CA VAL A 13 -10.02 -10.63 9.78
C VAL A 13 -9.26 -10.97 11.06
N THR A 14 -9.71 -11.98 11.83
CA THR A 14 -9.02 -12.38 13.07
C THR A 14 -7.64 -13.02 12.83
N GLU A 15 -7.46 -13.78 11.74
CA GLU A 15 -6.15 -14.34 11.39
C GLU A 15 -5.13 -13.27 11.00
N VAL A 16 -5.56 -12.23 10.28
CA VAL A 16 -4.68 -11.11 9.87
C VAL A 16 -4.36 -10.20 11.07
N GLU A 17 -5.33 -9.95 11.96
CA GLU A 17 -5.10 -9.23 13.22
C GLU A 17 -4.14 -9.96 14.17
N CYS A 18 -4.27 -11.28 14.34
CA CYS A 18 -3.34 -12.07 15.17
C CYS A 18 -1.90 -12.06 14.65
N LEU A 19 -1.72 -11.95 13.33
CA LEU A 19 -0.41 -11.88 12.68
C LEU A 19 0.20 -10.47 12.74
N LEU A 20 -0.62 -9.42 12.71
CA LEU A 20 -0.20 -8.02 12.88
C LEU A 20 0.28 -7.69 14.30
N LEU A 21 -0.18 -8.42 15.32
CA LEU A 21 0.25 -8.23 16.71
C LEU A 21 1.65 -8.78 17.02
N HIS A 22 2.23 -9.60 16.12
CA HIS A 22 3.58 -10.17 16.25
C HIS A 22 4.52 -9.61 15.16
N ILE A 23 4.65 -8.28 15.10
CA ILE A 23 5.62 -7.63 14.21
C ILE A 23 7.02 -8.15 14.53
N SER A 24 7.51 -9.03 13.66
CA SER A 24 8.93 -9.33 13.60
C SER A 24 9.65 -8.06 13.13
N PRO A 25 10.76 -7.64 13.78
CA PRO A 25 11.49 -6.44 13.38
C PRO A 25 12.19 -6.58 12.02
N ASP A 26 12.13 -7.76 11.41
CA ASP A 26 12.73 -8.05 10.12
C ASP A 26 11.74 -7.75 8.97
N PRO A 27 12.02 -6.71 8.15
CA PRO A 27 11.15 -6.28 7.07
C PRO A 27 10.93 -7.37 6.02
N PHE A 28 11.90 -8.27 5.79
CA PHE A 28 11.75 -9.33 4.79
C PHE A 28 10.76 -10.40 5.24
N ARG A 29 10.78 -10.77 6.52
CA ARG A 29 9.81 -11.71 7.09
C ARG A 29 8.40 -11.14 7.09
N PHE A 30 8.26 -9.86 7.39
CA PHE A 30 6.97 -9.17 7.33
C PHE A 30 6.41 -9.12 5.89
N LEU A 31 7.23 -8.76 4.91
CA LEU A 31 6.82 -8.74 3.51
C LEU A 31 6.39 -10.13 3.02
N ASN A 32 7.17 -11.17 3.34
CA ASN A 32 6.83 -12.55 2.98
C ASN A 32 5.49 -13.00 3.58
N LEU A 33 5.20 -12.58 4.81
CA LEU A 33 3.93 -12.88 5.47
C LEU A 33 2.74 -12.23 4.76
N ILE A 34 2.88 -10.95 4.36
CA ILE A 34 1.85 -10.24 3.58
C ILE A 34 1.63 -10.93 2.23
N HIS A 35 2.71 -11.26 1.52
CA HIS A 35 2.63 -11.95 0.23
C HIS A 35 1.91 -13.30 0.36
N HIS A 36 2.19 -14.05 1.43
CA HIS A 36 1.52 -15.32 1.70
C HIS A 36 0.03 -15.14 2.04
N ALA A 37 -0.29 -14.16 2.90
CA ALA A 37 -1.67 -13.87 3.28
C ALA A 37 -2.53 -13.44 2.07
N ALA A 38 -1.97 -12.62 1.17
CA ALA A 38 -2.65 -12.15 -0.04
C ALA A 38 -3.01 -13.27 -1.04
N GLN A 39 -2.32 -14.42 -1.01
CA GLN A 39 -2.65 -15.56 -1.86
C GLN A 39 -3.90 -16.33 -1.40
N ARG A 40 -4.23 -16.30 -0.10
CA ARG A 40 -5.30 -17.11 0.46
C ARG A 40 -6.68 -16.80 -0.15
N PRO A 41 -7.10 -15.52 -0.28
CA PRO A 41 -8.37 -15.19 -0.92
C PRO A 41 -8.47 -15.67 -2.37
N ARG A 42 -7.40 -15.47 -3.15
CA ARG A 42 -7.36 -15.85 -4.59
C ARG A 42 -7.37 -17.35 -4.83
N LYS A 43 -6.88 -18.14 -3.87
CA LYS A 43 -6.99 -19.62 -3.92
C LYS A 43 -8.39 -20.10 -3.53
N LYS A 44 -9.12 -19.33 -2.72
CA LYS A 44 -10.42 -19.72 -2.17
C LYS A 44 -11.60 -19.30 -3.06
N TYR A 45 -11.49 -18.15 -3.73
CA TYR A 45 -12.58 -17.57 -4.52
C TYR A 45 -12.09 -17.22 -5.94
N PRO A 46 -12.92 -17.44 -6.98
CA PRO A 46 -12.58 -17.07 -8.36
C PRO A 46 -12.57 -15.55 -8.59
N GLU A 47 -13.33 -14.81 -7.78
CA GLU A 47 -13.50 -13.36 -7.88
C GLU A 47 -13.51 -12.70 -6.49
N THR A 48 -13.33 -11.38 -6.45
CA THR A 48 -13.37 -10.58 -5.23
C THR A 48 -14.74 -10.70 -4.57
N GLN A 49 -14.78 -10.87 -3.25
CA GLN A 49 -16.04 -11.01 -2.52
C GLN A 49 -16.49 -9.69 -1.87
N THR A 50 -15.58 -8.73 -1.72
CA THR A 50 -15.84 -7.40 -1.16
C THR A 50 -15.04 -6.33 -1.88
N GLU A 51 -15.53 -5.08 -1.86
CA GLU A 51 -14.83 -3.91 -2.42
C GLU A 51 -13.39 -3.78 -1.88
N SER A 52 -13.21 -4.01 -0.58
CA SER A 52 -11.88 -3.96 0.04
C SER A 52 -10.92 -5.03 -0.48
N GLN A 53 -11.43 -6.17 -0.98
CA GLN A 53 -10.59 -7.19 -1.62
C GLN A 53 -10.23 -6.83 -3.06
N GLU A 54 -11.02 -5.98 -3.74
CA GLU A 54 -10.67 -5.48 -5.08
C GLU A 54 -9.35 -4.72 -5.06
N ILE A 55 -9.12 -3.98 -3.98
CA ILE A 55 -7.87 -3.28 -3.73
C ILE A 55 -6.78 -4.31 -3.43
N GLY A 56 -5.97 -4.61 -4.44
CA GLY A 56 -4.86 -5.56 -4.34
C GLY A 56 -5.21 -7.00 -4.71
N TRP A 57 -6.39 -7.25 -5.31
CA TRP A 57 -6.71 -8.55 -5.90
C TRP A 57 -5.69 -8.91 -6.98
N GLU A 58 -5.45 -8.00 -7.92
CA GLU A 58 -4.31 -8.02 -8.83
C GLU A 58 -3.23 -7.07 -8.31
N ALA A 59 -2.19 -7.65 -7.72
CA ALA A 59 -1.03 -6.91 -7.23
C ALA A 59 0.00 -6.61 -8.32
N GLU A 60 -0.17 -7.17 -9.52
CA GLU A 60 0.68 -6.85 -10.66
C GLU A 60 0.39 -5.42 -11.13
N PRO A 61 1.42 -4.59 -11.28
CA PRO A 61 1.22 -3.22 -11.71
C PRO A 61 0.79 -3.21 -13.18
N LEU A 62 -0.27 -2.47 -13.49
CA LEU A 62 -0.77 -2.28 -14.86
C LEU A 62 0.25 -1.63 -15.80
N VAL A 63 1.29 -0.99 -15.24
CA VAL A 63 2.39 -0.36 -15.95
C VAL A 63 3.70 -0.97 -15.47
N SER A 64 4.63 -1.23 -16.39
CA SER A 64 5.96 -1.75 -16.06
C SER A 64 6.63 -0.91 -14.96
N PRO A 65 7.16 -1.56 -13.89
CA PRO A 65 7.91 -0.88 -12.84
C PRO A 65 9.12 -0.09 -13.34
N GLU A 66 9.78 -0.59 -14.38
CA GLU A 66 10.98 0.01 -14.95
C GLU A 66 10.72 1.38 -15.60
N ARG A 67 9.44 1.73 -15.88
CA ARG A 67 9.00 3.03 -16.40
C ARG A 67 9.93 3.60 -17.48
N GLN A 68 10.34 2.77 -18.43
CA GLN A 68 11.30 3.13 -19.48
C GLN A 68 10.72 4.12 -20.50
N ASP A 69 9.39 4.28 -20.54
CA ASP A 69 8.75 5.25 -21.40
C ASP A 69 8.95 6.69 -20.85
N HIS A 70 9.84 7.43 -21.50
CA HIS A 70 10.12 8.84 -21.21
C HIS A 70 8.89 9.76 -21.29
N LYS A 71 7.84 9.37 -22.05
CA LYS A 71 6.60 10.16 -22.15
C LYS A 71 5.74 10.03 -20.90
N MET A 72 5.83 8.91 -20.20
CA MET A 72 5.04 8.63 -18.99
C MET A 72 5.86 8.83 -17.71
N ASN A 73 7.18 9.00 -17.83
CA ASN A 73 8.08 9.05 -16.70
C ASN A 73 8.56 10.47 -16.36
N HIS A 74 7.73 11.22 -15.63
CA HIS A 74 8.04 12.56 -15.13
C HIS A 74 8.31 12.57 -13.62
N PHE A 75 9.39 11.92 -13.20
CA PHE A 75 9.79 11.96 -11.79
C PHE A 75 10.00 13.40 -11.32
N ARG A 76 9.49 13.74 -10.14
CA ARG A 76 9.81 15.01 -9.48
C ARG A 76 11.27 14.98 -9.07
N VAL A 77 12.11 15.64 -9.87
CA VAL A 77 13.51 15.85 -9.53
C VAL A 77 13.65 17.20 -8.83
N TYR A 78 14.05 17.16 -7.56
CA TYR A 78 14.38 18.36 -6.81
C TYR A 78 15.80 18.78 -7.15
N LYS A 79 15.95 20.03 -7.59
CA LYS A 79 17.26 20.66 -7.80
C LYS A 79 17.48 21.70 -6.71
N ASP A 80 18.73 22.13 -6.55
CA ASP A 80 19.11 23.12 -5.53
C ASP A 80 18.24 24.39 -5.58
N ILE A 81 17.88 24.85 -6.79
CA ILE A 81 17.00 26.01 -6.98
C ILE A 81 15.58 25.73 -6.45
N THR A 82 15.02 24.54 -6.71
CA THR A 82 13.69 24.16 -6.25
C THR A 82 13.67 24.01 -4.72
N LEU A 83 14.71 23.43 -4.15
CA LEU A 83 14.89 23.29 -2.70
C LEU A 83 15.08 24.65 -2.02
N TYR A 84 15.91 25.52 -2.59
CA TYR A 84 16.14 26.88 -2.09
C TYR A 84 14.84 27.71 -2.08
N LYS A 85 14.07 27.67 -3.16
CA LYS A 85 12.77 28.36 -3.24
C LYS A 85 11.77 27.82 -2.21
N ALA A 86 11.72 26.51 -2.00
CA ALA A 86 10.89 25.91 -0.96
C ALA A 86 11.33 26.37 0.45
N LYS A 87 12.64 26.38 0.70
CA LYS A 87 13.22 26.84 1.98
C LYS A 87 12.90 28.32 2.26
N LEU A 88 13.06 29.19 1.27
CA LEU A 88 12.70 30.61 1.42
C LEU A 88 11.22 30.81 1.71
N ARG A 89 10.35 30.07 1.04
CA ARG A 89 8.90 30.13 1.30
C ARG A 89 8.56 29.75 2.74
N LEU A 90 9.21 28.72 3.28
CA LEU A 90 9.05 28.31 4.68
C LEU A 90 9.55 29.41 5.63
N LEU A 91 10.73 29.98 5.40
CA LEU A 91 11.26 31.06 6.25
C LEU A 91 10.37 32.31 6.24
N GLY A 92 9.83 32.70 5.08
CA GLY A 92 8.92 33.84 4.98
C GLY A 92 7.60 33.62 5.73
N GLU A 93 7.06 32.40 5.70
CA GLU A 93 5.86 32.03 6.47
C GLU A 93 6.10 32.07 8.00
N GLU A 94 7.32 31.85 8.48
CA GLU A 94 7.70 31.97 9.90
C GLU A 94 7.78 33.43 10.38
N ASP A 95 8.22 34.36 9.53
CA ASP A 95 8.27 35.80 9.87
C ASP A 95 6.87 36.43 9.93
N HIS A 96 5.90 35.91 9.18
CA HIS A 96 4.51 36.37 9.20
C HIS A 96 3.65 35.79 10.35
N ARG A 97 4.21 34.87 11.15
CA ARG A 97 3.52 34.21 12.28
C ARG A 97 3.91 34.78 13.66
N LYS A 98 4.58 35.93 13.70
CA LYS A 98 4.96 36.64 14.94
C LYS A 98 4.10 37.87 15.18
#